data_AF-A0A1C5DHQ6-F1
#
_entry.id   AF-A0A1C5DHQ6-F1
#
_cell.length_a   1.000
_cell.length_b   1.000
_cell.length_c   1.000
_cell.angle_alpha   90.00
_cell.angle_beta   90.00
_cell.angle_gamma   90.00
#
_symmetry.space_group_name_H-M   'P 1'
#
loop_
_entity.id
_entity.type
_entity.pdbx_description
1 polymer ?
#
loop_
_entity_poly.entity_id
_entity_poly.type
_entity_poly.pdbx_seq_one_letter_code
_entity_poly.pdbx_strand_id
1 'polypeptide(L)'
;MLGLLGFYDELDTRSAQPNGSILDAVRSVGEPDEADLVAYLDAGHVLIDVMEAGHDVITGSTHRHSPGCSSLVTDGTWLWRQDFPHYLETHHVSLPVTFLEHVRSLNYRMPTIAVAQFAPHYDETMPLVGWASAAPWRSTATTLVPEPRAVSSKAQFDAAMLAHDRNRPQGSWGKRRKPRKA
;
A
#
# COMPACT_ATOMS: atom_id res chain seq x y z
N MET A 1 -15.19 13.67 -3.03
CA MET A 1 -14.04 13.12 -2.29
C MET A 1 -13.86 11.64 -2.65
N LEU A 2 -12.64 11.11 -2.60
CA LEU A 2 -12.36 9.69 -2.77
C LEU A 2 -12.69 8.91 -1.49
N GLY A 3 -13.05 7.63 -1.61
CA GLY A 3 -13.08 6.72 -0.47
C GLY A 3 -11.67 6.43 0.04
N LEU A 4 -11.50 6.22 1.35
CA LEU A 4 -10.19 5.98 1.97
C LEU A 4 -10.08 4.54 2.48
N LEU A 5 -8.96 3.89 2.17
CA LEU A 5 -8.66 2.53 2.58
C LEU A 5 -7.21 2.43 3.09
N GLY A 6 -7.01 1.78 4.22
CA GLY A 6 -5.66 1.57 4.78
C GLY A 6 -5.02 2.79 5.47
N PHE A 7 -5.82 3.78 5.90
CA PHE A 7 -5.36 4.92 6.69
C PHE A 7 -5.64 4.69 8.19
N TYR A 8 -4.94 3.73 8.79
CA TYR A 8 -5.04 3.43 10.22
C TYR A 8 -4.04 4.25 11.05
N ASP A 9 -4.30 4.38 12.35
CA ASP A 9 -3.48 5.17 13.30
C ASP A 9 -1.99 4.77 13.27
N GLU A 10 -1.70 3.47 13.14
CA GLU A 10 -0.34 2.94 13.13
C GLU A 10 0.40 3.19 11.81
N LEU A 11 -0.34 3.43 10.73
CA LEU A 11 0.18 3.53 9.36
C LEU A 11 0.41 4.97 8.92
N ASP A 12 -0.46 5.89 9.34
CA ASP A 12 -0.39 7.28 8.91
C ASP A 12 -0.83 8.26 9.99
N THR A 13 0.17 8.90 10.61
CA THR A 13 -0.04 9.96 11.61
C THR A 13 -0.35 11.32 10.97
N ARG A 14 -0.29 11.43 9.64
CA ARG A 14 -0.58 12.67 8.90
C ARG A 14 -2.05 12.79 8.50
N SER A 15 -2.81 11.70 8.56
CA SER A 15 -4.24 11.72 8.26
C SER A 15 -5.01 12.50 9.32
N ALA A 16 -5.87 13.43 8.87
CA ALA A 16 -6.80 14.13 9.74
C ALA A 16 -7.98 13.24 10.18
N GLN A 17 -8.16 12.08 9.55
CA GLN A 17 -9.21 11.10 9.85
C GLN A 17 -8.63 9.69 9.78
N PRO A 18 -8.11 9.16 10.90
CA PRO A 18 -7.72 7.76 10.95
C PRO A 18 -8.95 6.85 10.96
N ASN A 19 -8.82 5.68 10.32
CA ASN A 19 -9.80 4.60 10.33
C ASN A 19 -9.80 3.82 11.67
N GLY A 20 -9.27 4.40 12.74
CA GLY A 20 -8.97 3.74 14.01
C GLY A 20 -7.70 2.89 13.96
N SER A 21 -7.58 1.94 14.90
CA SER A 21 -6.46 1.00 14.96
C SER A 21 -6.60 -0.10 13.92
N ILE A 22 -5.50 -0.43 13.23
CA ILE A 22 -5.47 -1.57 12.31
C ILE A 22 -5.73 -2.90 13.01
N LEU A 23 -5.37 -3.01 14.29
CA LEU A 23 -5.53 -4.24 15.07
C LEU A 23 -7.00 -4.62 15.24
N ASP A 24 -7.88 -3.62 15.35
CA ASP A 24 -9.33 -3.82 15.47
C ASP A 24 -9.96 -4.30 14.16
N ALA A 25 -9.28 -4.08 13.03
CA ALA A 25 -9.74 -4.50 11.71
C ALA A 25 -9.22 -5.90 11.30
N VAL A 26 -8.32 -6.51 12.09
CA VAL A 26 -7.79 -7.86 11.82
C VAL A 26 -8.88 -8.92 11.97
N ARG A 27 -8.92 -9.87 11.04
CA ARG A 27 -9.87 -11.00 11.07
C ARG A 27 -9.14 -12.34 11.08
N SER A 28 -9.83 -13.37 11.55
CA SER A 28 -9.31 -14.74 11.52
C SER A 28 -9.37 -15.39 10.13
N VAL A 29 -10.27 -14.89 9.27
CA VAL A 29 -10.49 -15.41 7.92
C VAL A 29 -10.73 -14.24 6.97
N GLY A 30 -10.10 -14.32 5.81
CA GLY A 30 -10.23 -13.37 4.71
C GLY A 30 -11.54 -13.46 3.94
N GLU A 31 -11.70 -12.57 2.96
CA GLU A 31 -12.79 -12.70 1.99
C GLU A 31 -12.60 -13.94 1.10
N PRO A 32 -13.68 -14.56 0.58
CA PRO A 32 -13.56 -15.71 -0.33
C PRO A 32 -12.75 -15.41 -1.60
N ASP A 33 -12.81 -14.16 -2.07
CA ASP A 33 -12.16 -13.57 -3.24
C ASP A 33 -10.90 -12.75 -2.88
N GLU A 34 -10.32 -12.96 -1.70
CA GLU A 34 -9.22 -12.13 -1.18
C GLU A 34 -8.00 -12.08 -2.12
N ALA A 35 -7.65 -13.18 -2.78
CA ALA A 35 -6.55 -13.19 -3.74
C ALA A 35 -6.78 -12.24 -4.93
N ASP A 36 -8.02 -12.16 -5.43
CA ASP A 36 -8.38 -11.25 -6.51
C ASP A 36 -8.42 -9.79 -6.02
N LEU A 37 -8.85 -9.56 -4.78
CA LEU A 37 -8.83 -8.24 -4.13
C LEU A 37 -7.39 -7.73 -3.92
N VAL A 38 -6.48 -8.59 -3.48
CA VAL A 38 -5.05 -8.27 -3.34
C VAL A 38 -4.45 -7.91 -4.71
N ALA A 39 -4.74 -8.71 -5.74
CA ALA A 39 -4.28 -8.44 -7.10
C ALA A 39 -4.84 -7.11 -7.65
N TYR A 40 -6.10 -6.80 -7.35
CA TYR A 40 -6.70 -5.52 -7.71
C TYR A 40 -5.97 -4.36 -7.06
N LEU A 41 -5.75 -4.39 -5.74
CA LEU A 41 -5.07 -3.32 -5.02
C LEU A 41 -3.61 -3.13 -5.49
N ASP A 42 -2.91 -4.22 -5.83
CA ASP A 42 -1.56 -4.19 -6.40
C ASP A 42 -1.50 -3.54 -7.78
N ALA A 43 -2.58 -3.64 -8.56
CA ALA A 43 -2.69 -3.11 -9.92
C ALA A 43 -3.06 -1.61 -9.98
N GLY A 44 -3.26 -0.95 -8.84
CA GLY A 44 -3.77 0.42 -8.80
C GLY A 44 -2.82 1.48 -9.39
N HIS A 45 -3.41 2.61 -9.78
CA HIS A 45 -2.69 3.76 -10.33
C HIS A 45 -1.89 4.46 -9.23
N VAL A 46 -0.57 4.52 -9.35
CA VAL A 46 0.26 5.28 -8.39
C VAL A 46 0.11 6.77 -8.66
N LEU A 47 -0.27 7.50 -7.61
CA LEU A 47 -0.41 8.95 -7.63
C LEU A 47 0.83 9.62 -7.05
N ILE A 48 1.32 9.08 -5.93
CA ILE A 48 2.47 9.60 -5.20
C ILE A 48 3.40 8.44 -4.92
N ASP A 49 4.65 8.57 -5.35
CA ASP A 49 5.71 7.62 -5.07
C ASP A 49 6.60 8.17 -3.96
N VAL A 50 6.72 7.42 -2.86
CA VAL A 50 7.53 7.77 -1.70
C VAL A 50 8.73 6.82 -1.63
N MET A 51 9.93 7.37 -1.63
CA MET A 51 11.16 6.58 -1.51
C MET A 51 11.53 6.30 -0.06
N GLU A 52 10.70 5.51 0.62
CA GLU A 52 10.96 5.05 1.99
C GLU A 52 11.01 3.53 2.10
N ALA A 53 11.33 3.02 3.29
CA ALA A 53 11.21 1.61 3.62
C ALA A 53 10.51 1.46 4.97
N GLY A 54 9.41 0.70 5.00
CA GLY A 54 8.61 0.43 6.18
C GLY A 54 8.62 -1.04 6.58
N HIS A 55 8.03 -1.29 7.75
CA HIS A 55 7.80 -2.63 8.26
C HIS A 55 6.31 -2.81 8.52
N ASP A 56 5.90 -4.06 8.59
CA ASP A 56 4.57 -4.44 9.03
C ASP A 56 4.33 -3.90 10.44
N VAL A 57 3.32 -3.05 10.62
CA VAL A 57 3.05 -2.40 11.91
C VAL A 57 2.45 -3.35 12.95
N ILE A 58 1.95 -4.52 12.54
CA ILE A 58 1.39 -5.55 13.42
C ILE A 58 2.51 -6.48 13.91
N THR A 59 3.44 -6.86 13.02
CA THR A 59 4.48 -7.88 13.35
C THR A 59 5.90 -7.33 13.47
N GLY A 60 6.16 -6.11 13.01
CA GLY A 60 7.49 -5.53 12.88
C GLY A 60 8.35 -6.14 11.76
N SER A 61 7.81 -7.07 10.96
CA SER A 61 8.57 -7.78 9.94
C SER A 61 8.65 -7.01 8.62
N THR A 62 9.69 -7.28 7.82
CA THR A 62 9.74 -6.78 6.44
C THR A 62 8.77 -7.55 5.54
N HIS A 63 8.19 -6.88 4.55
CA HIS A 63 7.22 -7.45 3.62
C HIS A 63 7.45 -6.97 2.18
N ARG A 64 6.70 -7.55 1.23
CA ARG A 64 6.89 -7.31 -0.22
C ARG A 64 6.66 -5.86 -0.67
N HIS A 65 5.94 -5.08 0.13
CA HIS A 65 5.69 -3.65 -0.07
C HIS A 65 6.46 -2.76 0.90
N SER A 66 7.47 -3.29 1.61
CA SER A 66 8.31 -2.50 2.50
C SER A 66 8.91 -1.27 1.77
N PRO A 67 9.46 -1.39 0.54
CA PRO A 67 9.87 -0.22 -0.23
C PRO A 67 8.66 0.58 -0.72
N GLY A 68 8.66 1.89 -0.43
CA GLY A 68 7.58 2.81 -0.79
C GLY A 68 6.23 2.46 -0.17
N CYS A 69 6.23 1.96 1.05
CA CYS A 69 5.03 1.54 1.76
C CYS A 69 3.96 2.62 1.87
N SER A 70 4.35 3.89 2.10
CA SER A 70 3.41 5.01 2.16
C SER A 70 3.04 5.61 0.80
N SER A 71 3.48 5.04 -0.32
CA SER A 71 3.06 5.50 -1.65
C SER A 71 1.55 5.44 -1.77
N LEU A 72 0.95 6.39 -2.48
CA LEU A 72 -0.50 6.49 -2.63
C LEU A 72 -0.96 5.96 -3.97
N VAL A 73 -1.99 5.13 -3.92
CA VAL A 73 -2.52 4.37 -5.05
C VAL A 73 -4.04 4.55 -5.14
N THR A 74 -4.60 4.55 -6.36
CA THR A 74 -6.04 4.74 -6.60
C THR A 74 -6.59 3.90 -7.75
N ASP A 75 -7.90 3.69 -7.75
CA ASP A 75 -8.71 3.26 -8.91
C ASP A 75 -9.59 4.41 -9.46
N GLY A 76 -9.43 5.62 -8.94
CA GLY A 76 -10.23 6.79 -9.29
C GLY A 76 -11.47 7.00 -8.43
N THR A 77 -11.87 6.02 -7.62
CA THR A 77 -12.95 6.12 -6.63
C THR A 77 -12.43 6.01 -5.20
N TRP A 78 -11.43 5.16 -4.99
CA TRP A 78 -10.79 4.89 -3.71
C TRP A 78 -9.31 5.26 -3.74
N LEU A 79 -8.79 5.65 -2.58
CA LEU A 79 -7.39 5.94 -2.32
C LEU A 79 -6.88 4.98 -1.23
N TRP A 80 -5.71 4.41 -1.43
CA TRP A 80 -5.06 3.55 -0.45
C TRP A 80 -3.54 3.67 -0.44
N ARG A 81 -2.92 3.19 0.65
CA ARG A 81 -1.46 3.05 0.76
C ARG A 81 -0.99 1.81 0.00
N GLN A 82 0.18 1.91 -0.63
CA GLN A 82 0.75 0.85 -1.47
C GLN A 82 0.99 -0.46 -0.71
N ASP A 83 1.28 -0.38 0.60
CA ASP A 83 1.45 -1.56 1.46
C ASP A 83 0.14 -2.15 1.99
N PHE A 84 -1.01 -1.52 1.75
CA PHE A 84 -2.29 -2.04 2.22
C PHE A 84 -2.61 -3.49 1.76
N PRO A 85 -2.28 -3.93 0.52
CA PRO A 85 -2.48 -5.31 0.10
C PRO A 85 -1.76 -6.33 0.99
N HIS A 86 -0.61 -5.98 1.59
CA HIS A 86 0.09 -6.86 2.54
C HIS A 86 -0.75 -7.15 3.78
N TYR A 87 -1.45 -6.14 4.30
CA TYR A 87 -2.29 -6.30 5.49
C TYR A 87 -3.57 -7.08 5.20
N LEU A 88 -4.10 -6.97 3.99
CA LEU A 88 -5.19 -7.83 3.54
C LEU A 88 -4.71 -9.29 3.41
N GLU A 89 -3.62 -9.51 2.67
CA GLU A 89 -3.09 -10.86 2.35
C GLU A 89 -2.54 -11.61 3.58
N THR A 90 -1.97 -10.90 4.55
CA THR A 90 -1.30 -11.50 5.72
C THR A 90 -2.18 -11.50 6.97
N HIS A 91 -3.02 -10.48 7.15
CA HIS A 91 -3.76 -10.24 8.39
C HIS A 91 -5.29 -10.19 8.19
N HIS A 92 -5.77 -10.44 6.96
CA HIS A 92 -7.19 -10.47 6.63
C HIS A 92 -7.95 -9.21 7.07
N VAL A 93 -7.27 -8.06 7.04
CA VAL A 93 -7.82 -6.78 7.49
C VAL A 93 -9.14 -6.51 6.75
N SER A 94 -10.18 -6.17 7.51
CA SER A 94 -11.52 -5.98 6.99
C SER A 94 -11.56 -4.84 5.96
N LEU A 95 -12.34 -5.05 4.91
CA LEU A 95 -12.59 -4.07 3.86
C LEU A 95 -14.01 -3.48 4.03
N PRO A 96 -14.23 -2.18 3.75
CA PRO A 96 -15.57 -1.62 3.69
C PRO A 96 -16.45 -2.35 2.67
N VAL A 97 -17.71 -2.62 3.01
CA VAL A 97 -18.65 -3.33 2.12
C VAL A 97 -18.81 -2.60 0.78
N THR A 98 -18.85 -1.27 0.81
CA THR A 98 -18.96 -0.44 -0.40
C THR A 98 -17.73 -0.55 -1.30
N PHE A 99 -16.54 -0.80 -0.74
CA PHE A 99 -15.34 -1.08 -1.52
C PHE A 99 -15.44 -2.46 -2.19
N LEU A 100 -15.86 -3.48 -1.44
CA LEU A 100 -16.05 -4.83 -1.98
C LEU A 100 -17.04 -4.84 -3.14
N GLU A 101 -18.19 -4.20 -2.98
CA GLU A 101 -19.19 -4.06 -4.05
C GLU A 101 -18.63 -3.34 -5.28
N HIS A 102 -17.85 -2.28 -5.06
CA HIS A 102 -17.19 -1.54 -6.14
C HIS A 102 -16.24 -2.43 -6.95
N VAL A 103 -15.28 -3.10 -6.29
CA VAL A 103 -14.29 -3.93 -6.97
C VAL A 103 -14.93 -5.13 -7.67
N ARG A 104 -15.92 -5.77 -7.04
CA ARG A 104 -16.68 -6.87 -7.63
C ARG A 104 -17.46 -6.42 -8.85
N SER A 105 -18.05 -5.21 -8.85
CA SER A 105 -18.73 -4.65 -10.02
C SER A 105 -17.78 -4.41 -11.21
N LEU A 106 -16.50 -4.15 -10.93
CA LEU A 106 -15.44 -4.02 -11.91
C LEU A 106 -14.84 -5.36 -12.35
N ASN A 107 -15.33 -6.49 -11.82
CA ASN A 107 -14.77 -7.81 -12.02
C ASN A 107 -13.26 -7.86 -11.71
N TYR A 108 -12.84 -7.17 -10.65
CA TYR A 108 -11.44 -7.08 -10.22
C TYR A 108 -10.48 -6.52 -11.28
N ARG A 109 -11.01 -5.74 -12.24
CA ARG A 109 -10.19 -5.07 -13.26
C ARG A 109 -10.00 -3.61 -12.90
N MET A 110 -8.75 -3.18 -12.83
CA MET A 110 -8.41 -1.79 -12.61
C MET A 110 -8.98 -0.92 -13.74
N PRO A 111 -9.77 0.12 -13.44
CA PRO A 111 -10.43 0.92 -14.47
C PRO A 111 -9.48 1.97 -15.07
N THR A 112 -9.78 2.40 -16.29
CA THR A 112 -9.20 3.63 -16.86
C THR A 112 -9.90 4.83 -16.23
N ILE A 113 -9.14 5.79 -15.74
CA ILE A 113 -9.66 6.96 -15.03
C ILE A 113 -9.74 8.15 -15.99
N ALA A 114 -10.90 8.78 -16.08
CA ALA A 114 -11.06 10.07 -16.75
C ALA A 114 -10.62 11.21 -15.81
N VAL A 115 -9.54 11.92 -16.16
CA VAL A 115 -8.93 12.93 -15.28
C VAL A 115 -9.89 14.06 -14.95
N ALA A 116 -10.75 14.46 -15.89
CA ALA A 116 -11.76 15.50 -15.67
C ALA A 116 -12.74 15.19 -14.53
N GLN A 117 -13.05 13.90 -14.30
CA GLN A 117 -13.93 13.46 -13.22
C GLN A 117 -13.15 13.21 -11.92
N PHE A 118 -11.91 12.74 -12.04
CA PHE A 118 -11.07 12.37 -10.91
C PHE A 118 -10.42 13.59 -10.21
N ALA A 119 -9.89 14.55 -10.98
CA ALA A 119 -9.09 15.65 -10.43
C ALA A 119 -9.81 16.46 -9.33
N PRO A 120 -11.11 16.81 -9.44
CA PRO A 120 -11.82 17.50 -8.36
C PRO A 120 -11.87 16.67 -7.06
N HIS A 121 -12.05 15.35 -7.16
CA HIS A 121 -12.08 14.48 -6.00
C HIS A 121 -10.70 14.28 -5.38
N TYR A 122 -9.66 14.23 -6.21
CA TYR A 122 -8.27 14.24 -5.76
C TYR A 122 -7.96 15.52 -4.97
N ASP A 123 -8.28 16.70 -5.53
CA ASP A 123 -7.99 18.00 -4.93
C ASP A 123 -8.65 18.17 -3.55
N GLU A 124 -9.85 17.61 -3.38
CA GLU A 124 -10.58 17.58 -2.11
C GLU A 124 -9.96 16.60 -1.10
N THR A 125 -9.44 15.46 -1.58
CA THR A 125 -8.98 14.36 -0.71
C THR A 125 -7.57 14.56 -0.19
N MET A 126 -6.62 14.99 -1.04
CA MET A 126 -5.19 15.04 -0.68
C MET A 126 -4.87 15.86 0.57
N PRO A 127 -5.50 17.03 0.82
CA PRO A 127 -5.28 17.78 2.05
C PRO A 127 -5.67 17.01 3.32
N LEU A 128 -6.70 16.15 3.26
CA LEU A 128 -7.23 15.40 4.40
C LEU A 128 -6.30 14.25 4.83
N VAL A 129 -5.53 13.71 3.88
CA VAL A 129 -4.57 12.63 4.11
C VAL A 129 -3.13 13.15 4.27
N GLY A 130 -2.96 14.43 4.59
CA GLY A 130 -1.64 15.01 4.88
C GLY A 130 -0.78 15.32 3.65
N TRP A 131 -1.36 15.32 2.45
CA TRP A 131 -0.70 15.59 1.16
C TRP A 131 -1.17 16.89 0.51
N ALA A 132 -1.44 17.92 1.29
CA ALA A 132 -1.94 19.20 0.80
C ALA A 132 -1.04 19.84 -0.29
N SER A 133 0.28 19.62 -0.22
CA SER A 133 1.23 20.12 -1.23
C SER A 133 1.14 19.43 -2.59
N ALA A 134 0.51 18.25 -2.65
CA ALA A 134 0.28 17.50 -3.88
C ALA A 134 -0.97 17.97 -4.64
N ALA A 135 -1.77 18.86 -4.04
CA ALA A 135 -2.91 19.51 -4.66
C ALA A 135 -2.54 20.92 -5.20
N PRO A 136 -3.20 21.42 -6.27
CA PRO A 136 -4.16 20.68 -7.09
C PRO A 136 -3.47 19.67 -8.02
N TRP A 137 -4.26 18.79 -8.63
CA TRP A 137 -3.84 17.87 -9.67
C TRP A 137 -3.15 18.61 -10.82
N ARG A 138 -1.96 18.13 -11.24
CA ARG A 138 -1.11 18.83 -12.22
C ARG A 138 -0.85 18.07 -13.51
N SER A 139 -1.29 16.82 -13.64
CA SER A 139 -1.04 16.04 -14.85
C SER A 139 -1.80 16.61 -16.04
N THR A 140 -1.13 16.67 -17.19
CA THR A 140 -1.73 17.07 -18.47
C THR A 140 -2.44 15.91 -19.18
N ALA A 141 -2.32 14.68 -18.67
CA ALA A 141 -3.02 13.53 -19.22
C ALA A 141 -4.53 13.71 -19.09
N THR A 142 -5.28 13.29 -20.13
CA THR A 142 -6.75 13.29 -20.09
C THR A 142 -7.30 12.01 -19.45
N THR A 143 -6.52 10.92 -19.49
CA THR A 143 -6.87 9.62 -18.95
C THR A 143 -5.68 8.96 -18.28
N LEU A 144 -5.91 8.27 -17.17
CA LEU A 144 -4.93 7.36 -16.56
C LEU A 144 -5.30 5.94 -16.93
N VAL A 145 -4.41 5.25 -17.65
CA VAL A 145 -4.61 3.88 -18.10
C VAL A 145 -3.82 2.95 -17.18
N PRO A 146 -4.37 1.82 -16.72
CA PRO A 146 -3.65 0.90 -15.86
C PRO A 146 -2.37 0.42 -16.54
N GLU A 147 -1.23 0.63 -15.88
CA GLU A 147 0.04 0.10 -16.35
C GLU A 147 0.33 -1.26 -15.70
N PRO A 148 0.78 -2.28 -16.47
CA PRO A 148 1.19 -3.56 -15.90
C PRO A 148 2.33 -3.35 -14.92
N ARG A 149 2.07 -3.55 -13.62
CA ARG A 149 3.10 -3.48 -12.59
C ARG A 149 3.56 -4.88 -12.20
N ALA A 150 4.88 -5.10 -12.24
CA ALA A 150 5.48 -6.31 -11.69
C ALA A 150 5.57 -6.16 -10.17
N VAL A 151 4.49 -6.49 -9.46
CA VAL A 151 4.53 -6.64 -8.00
C VAL A 151 4.89 -8.09 -7.70
N SER A 152 5.98 -8.31 -6.95
CA SER A 152 6.33 -9.66 -6.49
C SER A 152 5.22 -10.21 -5.60
N SER A 153 4.84 -11.47 -5.80
CA SER A 153 3.88 -12.12 -4.90
C SER A 153 4.50 -12.36 -3.53
N LYS A 154 3.67 -12.52 -2.49
CA LYS A 154 4.15 -12.88 -1.15
C LYS A 154 5.01 -14.14 -1.17
N ALA A 155 4.58 -15.18 -1.89
CA ALA A 155 5.34 -16.41 -2.01
C ALA A 155 6.73 -16.20 -2.65
N GLN A 156 6.84 -15.34 -3.67
CA GLN A 156 8.12 -14.99 -4.29
C GLN A 156 9.02 -14.22 -3.32
N PHE A 157 8.45 -13.26 -2.59
CA PHE A 157 9.17 -12.49 -1.58
C PHE A 157 9.68 -13.39 -0.45
N ASP A 158 8.82 -14.23 0.11
CA ASP A 158 9.17 -15.15 1.20
C ASP A 158 10.28 -16.13 0.74
N ALA A 159 10.20 -16.65 -0.48
CA ALA A 159 11.24 -17.50 -1.06
C ALA A 159 12.58 -16.76 -1.24
N ALA A 160 12.55 -15.49 -1.68
CA ALA A 160 13.73 -14.65 -1.83
C ALA A 160 14.38 -14.34 -0.47
N MET A 161 13.57 -14.04 0.56
CA MET A 161 14.04 -13.81 1.92
C MET A 161 14.72 -15.06 2.52
N LEU A 162 14.10 -16.23 2.37
CA LEU A 162 14.70 -17.50 2.79
C LEU A 162 16.01 -17.81 2.06
N ALA A 163 16.10 -17.49 0.77
CA ALA A 163 17.34 -17.63 0.00
C ALA A 163 18.42 -16.66 0.48
N HIS A 164 18.05 -15.40 0.79
CA HIS A 164 18.97 -14.43 1.37
C HIS A 164 19.52 -14.92 2.71
N ASP A 165 18.66 -15.42 3.62
CA ASP A 165 19.11 -15.87 4.94
C ASP A 165 20.06 -17.08 4.85
N ARG A 166 19.79 -18.01 3.93
CA ARG A 166 20.69 -19.14 3.64
C ARG A 166 22.05 -18.68 3.09
N ASN A 167 22.05 -17.64 2.26
CA ASN A 167 23.24 -17.11 1.63
C ASN A 167 23.97 -16.07 2.49
N ARG A 168 23.42 -15.69 3.64
CA ARG A 168 24.06 -14.77 4.57
C ARG A 168 25.35 -15.44 5.06
N PRO A 169 26.54 -14.90 4.75
CA PRO A 169 27.77 -15.47 5.27
C PRO A 169 27.69 -15.47 6.79
N GLN A 170 28.06 -16.58 7.42
CA GLN A 170 28.24 -16.72 8.87
C GLN A 170 29.42 -15.82 9.31
N GLY A 171 29.19 -14.51 9.28
CA GLY A 171 30.19 -13.48 9.47
C GLY A 171 30.29 -13.12 10.95
N SER A 172 31.52 -13.14 11.49
CA SER A 172 31.85 -12.90 12.89
C SER A 172 31.52 -11.46 13.34
N TRP A 173 30.26 -11.18 13.68
CA TRP A 173 29.86 -9.88 14.28
C TRP A 173 30.34 -9.71 15.73
N GLY A 174 31.06 -10.70 16.29
CA GLY A 174 31.71 -10.61 17.60
C GLY A 174 33.10 -9.95 17.61
N LYS A 175 33.68 -9.57 16.46
CA LYS A 175 34.99 -8.89 16.45
C LYS A 175 34.80 -7.40 16.75
N ARG A 176 35.07 -7.05 18.01
CA ARG A 176 35.23 -5.68 18.53
C ARG A 176 35.94 -4.81 17.49
N ARG A 177 35.23 -3.81 16.93
CA ARG A 177 35.82 -2.81 16.02
C ARG A 177 37.04 -2.21 16.71
N LYS A 178 38.21 -2.29 16.06
CA LYS A 178 39.45 -1.69 16.59
C LYS A 178 39.22 -0.19 16.80
N PRO A 179 39.60 0.37 17.96
CA PRO A 179 39.47 1.80 18.19
C PRO A 179 40.31 2.56 17.16
N ARG A 180 39.72 3.60 16.56
CA ARG A 180 40.45 4.54 15.70
C ARG A 180 41.45 5.28 16.59
N LYS A 181 42.73 5.28 16.21
CA LYS A 181 43.74 6.12 16.87
C LYS A 181 43.42 7.59 16.59
N ALA A 182 43.51 8.41 17.64
CA ALA A 182 43.43 9.86 17.61
C ALA A 182 44.62 10.47 16.86
#